data_AF-A0A0F9G7Z8-F1
#
_entry.id   AF-A0A0F9G7Z8-F1
#
_cell.length_a   1.000
_cell.length_b   1.000
_cell.length_c   1.000
_cell.angle_alpha   90.00
_cell.angle_beta   90.00
_cell.angle_gamma   90.00
#
_symmetry.space_group_name_H-M   'P 1'
#
loop_
_entity.id
_entity.type
_entity.pdbx_description
1 polymer ?
#
loop_
_entity_poly.entity_id
_entity_poly.type
_entity_poly.pdbx_seq_one_letter_code
_entity_poly.pdbx_strand_id
1 'polypeptide(L)'
;MQVIVIASEKMYHCLSPFMHLWRKHVGLDHITYNIDLVVCGFSEVSFFSDQITRFHSLGKQSDWPAVRWSEKLIRILDEIAEEQFVLMLEDYWLVRDVDMRAVKMLFDYAAQFQNVLKIDLTYDRLYINGGSNFLFGANTHDSCGYLDLIKSPPGTPYQMSLWAGIWNREQLKRVLVPGETAQDIEINGTRRVTDDQLVLGTRQAPLLHGNIYQSRNNGAPVYKDAHWAIKPDDLEFMQKEGWIE
;
A
#
# COMPACT_ATOMS: atom_id res chain seq x y z
N MET A 1 -9.36 4.28 11.21
CA MET A 1 -8.24 4.34 10.25
C MET A 1 -8.63 3.45 9.11
N GLN A 2 -8.86 4.05 7.95
CA GLN A 2 -9.26 3.31 6.76
C GLN A 2 -8.04 2.73 6.04
N VAL A 3 -8.14 1.45 5.69
CA VAL A 3 -7.18 0.76 4.82
C VAL A 3 -7.91 0.42 3.53
N ILE A 4 -7.47 1.00 2.43
CA ILE A 4 -8.03 0.80 1.11
C ILE A 4 -7.16 -0.20 0.36
N VAL A 5 -7.79 -1.31 -0.06
CA VAL A 5 -7.17 -2.30 -0.95
C VAL A 5 -7.84 -2.17 -2.30
N ILE A 6 -7.09 -1.71 -3.29
CA ILE A 6 -7.59 -1.69 -4.68
C ILE A 6 -7.41 -3.10 -5.24
N ALA A 7 -8.45 -3.63 -5.88
CA ALA A 7 -8.41 -4.97 -6.48
C ALA A 7 -8.90 -4.97 -7.94
N SER A 8 -8.32 -5.87 -8.73
CA SER A 8 -8.72 -6.21 -10.09
C SER A 8 -9.31 -7.63 -10.12
N GLU A 9 -10.38 -7.85 -10.87
CA GLU A 9 -10.97 -9.19 -11.09
C GLU A 9 -9.94 -10.18 -11.62
N LYS A 10 -8.97 -9.71 -12.41
CA LYS A 10 -7.87 -10.56 -12.92
C LYS A 10 -6.98 -11.10 -11.79
N MET A 11 -6.99 -10.41 -10.64
CA MET A 11 -6.14 -10.65 -9.49
C MET A 11 -6.94 -11.08 -8.25
N TYR A 12 -8.24 -11.38 -8.37
CA TYR A 12 -9.05 -11.79 -7.23
C TYR A 12 -8.55 -13.07 -6.55
N HIS A 13 -7.82 -13.92 -7.27
CA HIS A 13 -7.14 -15.06 -6.69
C HIS A 13 -6.09 -14.65 -5.62
N CYS A 14 -5.55 -13.43 -5.67
CA CYS A 14 -4.64 -12.90 -4.65
C CYS A 14 -5.35 -12.48 -3.36
N LEU A 15 -6.67 -12.25 -3.39
CA LEU A 15 -7.38 -11.71 -2.25
C LEU A 15 -7.53 -12.72 -1.11
N SER A 16 -7.75 -14.01 -1.37
CA SER A 16 -7.85 -15.00 -0.29
C SER A 16 -6.55 -15.12 0.52
N PRO A 17 -5.37 -15.29 -0.12
CA PRO A 17 -4.09 -15.22 0.59
C PRO A 17 -3.87 -13.87 1.30
N PHE A 18 -4.17 -12.75 0.64
CA PHE A 18 -4.05 -11.42 1.23
C PHE A 18 -4.88 -11.32 2.53
N MET A 19 -6.15 -11.75 2.50
CA MET A 19 -7.05 -11.68 3.64
C MET A 19 -6.61 -12.60 4.78
N HIS A 20 -6.10 -13.79 4.47
CA HIS A 20 -5.53 -14.69 5.46
C HIS A 20 -4.34 -14.06 6.17
N LEU A 21 -3.36 -13.56 5.39
CA LEU A 21 -2.17 -12.91 5.92
C LEU A 21 -2.50 -11.65 6.70
N TRP A 22 -3.46 -10.86 6.21
CA TRP A 22 -3.96 -9.68 6.92
C TRP A 22 -4.48 -10.05 8.32
N ARG A 23 -5.39 -11.02 8.40
CA ARG A 23 -5.94 -11.47 9.70
C ARG A 23 -4.87 -12.04 10.62
N LYS A 24 -3.91 -12.79 10.07
CA LYS A 24 -2.82 -13.37 10.85
C LYS A 24 -1.87 -12.32 11.42
N HIS A 25 -1.40 -11.40 10.58
CA HIS A 25 -0.32 -10.47 10.91
C HIS A 25 -0.78 -9.16 11.53
N VAL A 26 -2.04 -8.77 11.30
CA VAL A 26 -2.68 -7.68 12.04
C VAL A 26 -3.37 -8.23 13.31
N GLY A 27 -3.80 -9.49 13.32
CA GLY A 27 -4.36 -10.13 14.52
C GLY A 27 -5.58 -9.37 15.06
N LEU A 28 -5.72 -9.28 16.38
CA LEU A 28 -6.81 -8.54 17.04
C LEU A 28 -6.64 -7.02 17.02
N ASP A 29 -5.50 -6.51 16.51
CA ASP A 29 -5.22 -5.08 16.50
C ASP A 29 -6.18 -4.30 15.58
N HIS A 30 -6.83 -4.97 14.62
CA HIS A 30 -7.91 -4.34 13.86
C HIS A 30 -9.06 -3.82 14.74
N ILE A 31 -9.36 -4.50 15.85
CA ILE A 31 -10.33 -4.06 16.85
C ILE A 31 -9.73 -2.92 17.68
N THR A 32 -8.52 -3.14 18.22
CA THR A 32 -7.82 -2.19 19.09
C THR A 32 -7.64 -0.82 18.45
N TYR A 33 -7.31 -0.77 17.16
CA TYR A 33 -7.05 0.47 16.42
C TYR A 33 -8.20 0.92 15.53
N ASN A 34 -9.38 0.27 15.63
CA ASN A 34 -10.56 0.57 14.83
C ASN A 34 -10.22 0.69 13.33
N ILE A 35 -9.65 -0.39 12.79
CA ILE A 35 -9.25 -0.49 11.39
C ILE A 35 -10.47 -0.86 10.56
N ASP A 36 -10.74 -0.06 9.54
CA ASP A 36 -11.78 -0.28 8.56
C ASP A 36 -11.14 -0.68 7.23
N LEU A 37 -11.13 -1.99 6.93
CA LEU A 37 -10.55 -2.51 5.70
C LEU A 37 -11.60 -2.48 4.59
N VAL A 38 -11.34 -1.67 3.56
CA VAL A 38 -12.23 -1.51 2.41
C VAL A 38 -11.55 -2.08 1.17
N VAL A 39 -12.13 -3.13 0.59
CA VAL A 39 -11.69 -3.65 -0.71
C VAL A 39 -12.48 -2.96 -1.81
N CYS A 40 -11.79 -2.15 -2.61
CA CYS A 40 -12.35 -1.49 -3.78
C CYS A 40 -12.13 -2.36 -5.02
N GLY A 41 -13.18 -3.07 -5.44
CA GLY A 41 -13.15 -3.99 -6.59
C GLY A 41 -14.32 -3.76 -7.54
N PHE A 42 -14.63 -4.75 -8.39
CA PHE A 42 -15.68 -4.65 -9.42
C PHE A 42 -16.89 -5.52 -9.07
N SER A 43 -16.74 -6.84 -9.18
CA SER A 43 -17.70 -7.82 -8.66
C SER A 43 -17.39 -8.19 -7.21
N GLU A 44 -18.44 -8.31 -6.39
CA GLU A 44 -18.29 -8.77 -5.00
C GLU A 44 -17.87 -10.24 -5.00
N VAL A 45 -16.89 -10.56 -4.15
CA VAL A 45 -16.40 -11.93 -4.01
C VAL A 45 -17.01 -12.56 -2.77
N SER A 46 -17.51 -13.79 -2.91
CA SER A 46 -18.29 -14.49 -1.88
C SER A 46 -17.59 -14.72 -0.54
N PHE A 47 -16.26 -14.52 -0.44
CA PHE A 47 -15.51 -14.70 0.82
C PHE A 47 -15.52 -13.46 1.73
N PHE A 48 -16.12 -12.33 1.32
CA PHE A 48 -16.34 -11.16 2.20
C PHE A 48 -17.52 -11.38 3.15
N SER A 49 -17.53 -12.49 3.89
CA SER A 49 -18.60 -12.81 4.86
C SER A 49 -18.34 -12.26 6.27
N ASP A 50 -17.18 -11.66 6.50
CA ASP A 50 -16.69 -11.36 7.85
C ASP A 50 -16.76 -9.85 8.12
N GLN A 51 -17.21 -9.46 9.32
CA GLN A 51 -17.56 -8.08 9.71
C GLN A 51 -16.45 -7.02 9.59
N ILE A 52 -15.20 -7.44 9.34
CA ILE A 52 -14.02 -6.55 9.30
C ILE A 52 -13.85 -5.89 7.93
N THR A 53 -14.40 -6.50 6.88
CA THR A 53 -14.12 -6.09 5.50
C THR A 53 -15.36 -5.56 4.83
N ARG A 54 -15.28 -4.35 4.30
CA ARG A 54 -16.32 -3.78 3.44
C ARG A 54 -15.90 -3.90 1.99
N PHE A 55 -16.82 -4.30 1.14
CA PHE A 55 -16.60 -4.26 -0.30
C PHE A 55 -17.17 -2.97 -0.87
N HIS A 56 -16.37 -2.30 -1.70
CA HIS A 56 -16.77 -1.10 -2.43
C HIS A 56 -16.71 -1.38 -3.94
N SER A 57 -17.87 -1.46 -4.59
CA SER A 57 -17.95 -1.74 -6.03
C SER A 57 -17.69 -0.49 -6.87
N LEU A 58 -16.74 -0.62 -7.79
CA LEU A 58 -16.38 0.38 -8.80
C LEU A 58 -17.20 0.21 -10.10
N GLY A 59 -18.18 -0.69 -10.12
CA GLY A 59 -18.95 -1.05 -11.31
C GLY A 59 -18.28 -2.16 -12.13
N LYS A 60 -18.35 -2.07 -13.47
CA LYS A 60 -17.81 -3.12 -14.35
C LYS A 60 -16.33 -2.90 -14.62
N GLN A 61 -15.50 -3.94 -14.48
CA GLN A 61 -14.07 -3.83 -14.78
C GLN A 61 -13.77 -3.38 -16.23
N SER A 62 -14.65 -3.72 -17.18
CA SER A 62 -14.52 -3.30 -18.58
C SER A 62 -14.44 -1.78 -18.75
N ASP A 63 -14.99 -1.02 -17.81
CA ASP A 63 -15.02 0.44 -17.86
C ASP A 63 -13.68 1.04 -17.37
N TRP A 64 -12.81 0.22 -16.77
CA TRP A 64 -11.57 0.61 -16.12
C TRP A 64 -10.36 -0.13 -16.70
N PRO A 65 -10.04 0.09 -18.00
CA PRO A 65 -8.80 -0.41 -18.58
C PRO A 65 -7.58 0.14 -17.84
N ALA A 66 -6.42 -0.50 -18.01
CA ALA A 66 -5.20 -0.15 -17.28
C ALA A 66 -4.78 1.33 -17.40
N VAL A 67 -5.05 1.97 -18.55
CA VAL A 67 -4.77 3.40 -18.77
C VAL A 67 -5.67 4.34 -17.96
N ARG A 68 -6.80 3.86 -17.43
CA ARG A 68 -7.71 4.64 -16.56
C ARG A 68 -7.50 4.32 -15.09
N TRP A 69 -6.31 3.85 -14.70
CA TRP A 69 -6.03 3.50 -13.31
C TRP A 69 -6.09 4.74 -12.41
N SER A 70 -5.54 5.88 -12.83
CA SER A 70 -5.63 7.12 -12.07
C SER A 70 -7.06 7.60 -11.87
N GLU A 71 -7.92 7.50 -12.89
CA GLU A 71 -9.34 7.87 -12.78
C GLU A 71 -10.08 6.98 -11.77
N LYS A 72 -9.73 5.69 -11.73
CA LYS A 72 -10.26 4.76 -10.74
C LYS A 72 -9.87 5.20 -9.33
N LEU A 73 -8.60 5.54 -9.14
CA LEU A 73 -8.12 6.05 -7.85
C LEU A 73 -8.79 7.38 -7.50
N ILE A 74 -8.89 8.35 -8.42
CA ILE A 74 -9.57 9.63 -8.19
C ILE A 74 -11.01 9.40 -7.72
N ARG A 75 -11.74 8.49 -8.39
CA ARG A 75 -13.11 8.14 -7.98
C ARG A 75 -13.16 7.58 -6.56
N ILE A 76 -12.25 6.67 -6.20
CA ILE A 76 -12.16 6.15 -4.82
C ILE A 76 -11.90 7.31 -3.85
N LEU A 77 -10.99 8.23 -4.19
CA LEU A 77 -10.67 9.39 -3.36
C LEU A 77 -11.86 10.33 -3.19
N ASP A 78 -12.70 10.50 -4.21
CA ASP A 78 -13.91 11.32 -4.11
C ASP A 78 -15.00 10.70 -3.22
N GLU A 79 -14.97 9.37 -3.03
CA GLU A 79 -15.98 8.61 -2.30
C GLU A 79 -15.56 8.29 -0.85
N ILE A 80 -14.26 8.29 -0.54
CA ILE A 80 -13.76 8.08 0.83
C ILE A 80 -13.91 9.35 1.66
N ALA A 81 -14.26 9.19 2.94
CA ALA A 81 -14.46 10.31 3.86
C ALA A 81 -13.19 10.70 4.63
N GLU A 82 -12.31 9.74 4.92
CA GLU A 82 -11.09 9.99 5.70
C GLU A 82 -10.06 10.75 4.85
N GLU A 83 -9.47 11.80 5.43
CA GLU A 83 -8.45 12.60 4.76
C GLU A 83 -7.09 11.87 4.69
N GLN A 84 -6.80 11.05 5.71
CA GLN A 84 -5.66 10.13 5.70
C GLN A 84 -6.18 8.71 5.56
N PHE A 85 -5.49 7.88 4.78
CA PHE A 85 -5.83 6.47 4.62
C PHE A 85 -4.58 5.66 4.29
N VAL A 86 -4.60 4.37 4.58
CA VAL A 86 -3.55 3.44 4.10
C VAL A 86 -3.98 2.90 2.74
N LEU A 87 -3.11 2.97 1.74
CA LEU A 87 -3.35 2.37 0.43
C LEU A 87 -2.54 1.08 0.29
N MET A 88 -3.16 0.02 -0.19
CA MET A 88 -2.53 -1.25 -0.56
C MET A 88 -3.14 -1.80 -1.86
N LEU A 89 -2.44 -2.76 -2.47
CA LEU A 89 -2.95 -3.54 -3.60
C LEU A 89 -3.21 -4.99 -3.16
N GLU A 90 -4.02 -5.70 -3.94
CA GLU A 90 -4.47 -7.06 -3.63
C GLU A 90 -3.33 -8.11 -3.58
N ASP A 91 -2.17 -7.79 -4.15
CA ASP A 91 -0.99 -8.66 -4.17
C ASP A 91 0.08 -8.30 -3.13
N TYR A 92 -0.23 -7.37 -2.21
CA TYR A 92 0.67 -6.93 -1.13
C TYR A 92 0.57 -7.87 0.07
N TRP A 93 1.15 -9.05 -0.06
CA TRP A 93 1.07 -10.11 0.95
C TRP A 93 2.02 -9.84 2.10
N LEU A 94 1.47 -9.69 3.31
CA LEU A 94 2.26 -9.45 4.52
C LEU A 94 3.20 -10.62 4.80
N VAL A 95 4.45 -10.31 5.14
CA VAL A 95 5.51 -11.33 5.36
C VAL A 95 5.83 -11.51 6.85
N ARG A 96 5.32 -10.61 7.69
CA ARG A 96 5.52 -10.59 9.15
C ARG A 96 4.41 -9.79 9.83
N ASP A 97 4.38 -9.87 11.15
CA ASP A 97 3.42 -9.15 11.98
C ASP A 97 3.58 -7.64 11.80
N VAL A 98 2.44 -6.94 11.70
CA VAL A 98 2.38 -5.50 11.48
C VAL A 98 2.55 -4.80 12.82
N ASP A 99 3.46 -3.83 12.90
CA ASP A 99 3.56 -2.96 14.06
C ASP A 99 2.45 -1.90 13.99
N MET A 100 1.25 -2.29 14.43
CA MET A 100 0.07 -1.43 14.36
C MET A 100 0.18 -0.18 15.23
N ARG A 101 0.97 -0.23 16.30
CA ARG A 101 1.30 0.96 17.09
C ARG A 101 2.06 1.97 16.25
N ALA A 102 3.10 1.53 15.54
CA ALA A 102 3.85 2.39 14.63
C ALA A 102 2.97 2.94 13.50
N VAL A 103 2.16 2.09 12.85
CA VAL A 103 1.25 2.54 11.77
C VAL A 103 0.30 3.62 12.29
N LYS A 104 -0.30 3.42 13.48
CA LYS A 104 -1.20 4.41 14.09
C LYS A 104 -0.48 5.72 14.41
N MET A 105 0.74 5.66 14.94
CA MET A 105 1.54 6.85 15.23
C MET A 105 1.85 7.65 13.96
N LEU A 106 2.22 6.98 12.87
CA LEU A 106 2.45 7.64 11.58
C LEU A 106 1.16 8.20 10.98
N PHE A 107 0.04 7.50 11.14
CA PHE A 107 -1.26 7.98 10.68
C PHE A 107 -1.67 9.27 11.39
N ASP A 108 -1.51 9.30 12.72
CA ASP A 108 -1.77 10.50 13.52
C ASP A 108 -0.78 11.63 13.21
N TYR A 109 0.47 11.29 12.91
CA TYR A 109 1.46 12.28 12.43
C TYR A 109 1.02 12.89 11.10
N ALA A 110 0.66 12.08 10.10
CA ALA A 110 0.19 12.57 8.80
C ALA A 110 -1.04 13.50 8.94
N ALA A 111 -1.96 13.17 9.85
CA ALA A 111 -3.14 13.97 10.12
C ALA A 111 -2.85 15.36 10.73
N GLN A 112 -1.70 15.52 11.41
CA GLN A 112 -1.30 16.80 12.01
C GLN A 112 -0.73 17.79 10.97
N PHE A 113 -0.23 17.30 9.83
CA PHE A 113 0.48 18.11 8.85
C PHE A 113 -0.20 18.03 7.48
N GLN A 114 -0.86 19.12 7.09
CA GLN A 114 -1.61 19.20 5.83
C GLN A 114 -0.75 19.02 4.58
N ASN A 115 0.57 19.20 4.69
CA ASN A 115 1.49 19.10 3.58
C ASN A 115 2.20 17.74 3.48
N VAL A 116 1.86 16.77 4.35
CA VAL A 116 2.30 15.38 4.16
C VAL A 116 1.46 14.76 3.04
N LEU A 117 2.12 14.41 1.94
CA LEU A 117 1.50 13.71 0.80
C LEU A 117 1.44 12.20 1.06
N LYS A 118 2.56 11.63 1.50
CA LYS A 118 2.73 10.19 1.69
C LYS A 118 3.70 9.90 2.85
N ILE A 119 3.42 8.83 3.60
CA ILE A 119 4.39 8.16 4.47
C ILE A 119 4.49 6.69 4.06
N ASP A 120 5.65 6.27 3.54
CA ASP A 120 5.92 4.86 3.24
C ASP A 120 5.95 4.02 4.53
N LEU A 121 5.19 2.92 4.54
CA LEU A 121 5.18 1.97 5.67
C LEU A 121 6.17 0.82 5.47
N THR A 122 6.84 0.78 4.32
CA THR A 122 7.82 -0.24 3.92
C THR A 122 9.22 0.35 3.84
N TYR A 123 10.20 -0.44 3.40
CA TYR A 123 11.55 0.04 3.12
C TYR A 123 11.71 0.83 1.81
N ASP A 124 10.63 1.11 1.06
CA ASP A 124 10.70 1.77 -0.26
C ASP A 124 11.52 3.06 -0.21
N ARG A 125 11.34 3.85 0.86
CA ARG A 125 12.04 5.12 1.06
C ARG A 125 13.53 4.97 1.39
N LEU A 126 14.06 3.76 1.60
CA LEU A 126 15.49 3.51 1.78
C LEU A 126 16.25 3.41 0.44
N TYR A 127 15.54 3.32 -0.69
CA TYR A 127 16.12 3.14 -2.03
C TYR A 127 16.25 4.44 -2.85
N ILE A 128 16.11 5.61 -2.19
CA ILE A 128 16.02 6.95 -2.80
C ILE A 128 17.24 7.44 -3.59
N ASN A 129 18.34 6.67 -3.67
CA ASN A 129 19.55 7.03 -4.43
C ASN A 129 19.83 6.13 -5.66
N GLY A 130 18.84 5.39 -6.16
CA GLY A 130 18.94 4.72 -7.48
C GLY A 130 20.00 3.61 -7.56
N GLY A 131 20.45 3.08 -6.43
CA GLY A 131 21.42 1.97 -6.35
C GLY A 131 20.91 0.82 -5.48
N SER A 132 21.39 -0.39 -5.74
CA SER A 132 21.11 -1.63 -5.00
C SER A 132 21.67 -1.65 -3.56
N ASN A 133 22.25 -0.53 -3.10
CA ASN A 133 22.83 -0.42 -1.78
C ASN A 133 21.88 0.39 -0.92
N PHE A 134 21.40 -0.21 0.19
CA PHE A 134 20.76 0.51 1.28
C PHE A 134 21.71 1.59 1.79
N LEU A 135 21.64 2.78 1.22
CA LEU A 135 22.33 3.91 1.79
C LEU A 135 21.48 4.37 2.96
N PHE A 136 21.90 3.94 4.16
CA PHE A 136 21.50 4.54 5.42
C PHE A 136 21.76 6.07 5.48
N GLY A 137 22.30 6.68 4.43
CA GLY A 137 22.45 8.14 4.25
C GLY A 137 21.17 8.90 3.90
N ALA A 138 20.00 8.28 3.93
CA ALA A 138 18.75 9.03 3.99
C ALA A 138 18.73 9.85 5.29
N ASN A 139 18.84 11.18 5.19
CA ASN A 139 18.89 12.03 6.38
C ASN A 139 17.59 11.87 7.17
N THR A 140 17.71 11.53 8.45
CA THR A 140 16.59 11.60 9.40
C THR A 140 16.05 13.02 9.33
N HIS A 141 14.80 13.14 8.91
CA HIS A 141 14.08 14.40 8.84
C HIS A 141 13.57 14.79 10.21
N ASP A 142 12.98 13.83 10.91
CA ASP A 142 12.37 13.98 12.24
C ASP A 142 12.17 12.60 12.88
N SER A 143 11.48 12.54 14.02
CA SER A 143 11.09 11.33 14.72
C SER A 143 9.60 11.34 15.06
N CYS A 144 8.97 10.16 15.04
CA CYS A 144 7.62 9.95 15.55
C CYS A 144 7.69 8.84 16.61
N GLY A 145 7.85 9.23 17.87
CA GLY A 145 8.15 8.31 18.97
C GLY A 145 9.45 7.54 18.74
N TYR A 146 9.36 6.22 18.54
CA TYR A 146 10.52 5.35 18.27
C TYR A 146 10.83 5.20 16.78
N LEU A 147 10.11 5.91 15.91
CA LEU A 147 10.24 5.82 14.46
C LEU A 147 11.13 6.95 13.95
N ASP A 148 12.12 6.59 13.13
CA ASP A 148 12.91 7.56 12.37
C ASP A 148 12.13 7.93 11.12
N LEU A 149 11.82 9.21 10.95
CA LEU A 149 11.21 9.72 9.73
C LEU A 149 12.29 10.12 8.74
N ILE A 150 12.17 9.60 7.52
CA ILE A 150 13.04 9.92 6.41
C ILE A 150 12.25 10.77 5.42
N LYS A 151 12.85 11.86 4.94
CA LYS A 151 12.28 12.68 3.86
C LYS A 151 13.00 12.43 2.55
N SER A 152 12.24 12.30 1.46
CA SER A 152 12.83 12.35 0.10
C SER A 152 13.32 13.75 -0.24
N PRO A 153 14.55 13.91 -0.75
CA PRO A 153 14.91 15.11 -1.49
C PRO A 153 13.95 15.35 -2.66
N PRO A 154 13.69 16.62 -3.05
CA PRO A 154 12.96 16.92 -4.27
C PRO A 154 13.58 16.25 -5.49
N GLY A 155 12.74 15.76 -6.42
CA GLY A 155 13.18 15.12 -7.66
C GLY A 155 13.72 13.68 -7.53
N THR A 156 13.74 13.12 -6.32
CA THR A 156 14.07 11.71 -6.11
C THR A 156 13.15 10.80 -6.93
N PRO A 157 13.69 9.78 -7.65
CA PRO A 157 12.86 8.83 -8.39
C PRO A 157 11.85 8.10 -7.50
N TYR A 158 10.68 7.78 -8.06
CA TYR A 158 9.63 6.98 -7.41
C TYR A 158 9.15 7.52 -6.05
N GLN A 159 9.09 8.85 -5.85
CA GLN A 159 8.38 9.43 -4.70
C GLN A 159 6.91 8.99 -4.63
N MET A 160 6.31 8.80 -5.79
CA MET A 160 4.92 8.35 -5.94
C MET A 160 4.78 6.85 -6.15
N SER A 161 5.74 6.03 -5.69
CA SER A 161 5.55 4.57 -5.72
C SER A 161 4.21 4.20 -5.06
N LEU A 162 3.52 3.18 -5.55
CA LEU A 162 2.23 2.77 -4.98
C LEU A 162 2.38 1.73 -3.87
N TRP A 163 3.61 1.48 -3.39
CA TRP A 163 3.86 0.65 -2.23
C TRP A 163 3.05 1.12 -1.02
N ALA A 164 2.69 0.15 -0.17
CA ALA A 164 1.90 0.37 1.03
C ALA A 164 2.39 1.60 1.82
N GLY A 165 1.48 2.56 1.98
CA GLY A 165 1.78 3.86 2.55
C GLY A 165 0.52 4.50 3.12
N ILE A 166 0.73 5.42 4.06
CA ILE A 166 -0.31 6.37 4.47
C ILE A 166 -0.31 7.50 3.46
N TRP A 167 -1.48 7.84 2.95
CA TRP A 167 -1.68 8.88 1.95
C TRP A 167 -2.64 9.94 2.46
N ASN A 168 -2.35 11.17 2.09
CA ASN A 168 -3.27 12.29 2.22
C ASN A 168 -4.09 12.42 0.95
N ARG A 169 -5.42 12.37 1.08
CA ARG A 169 -6.38 12.36 -0.02
C ARG A 169 -6.29 13.61 -0.89
N GLU A 170 -6.35 14.80 -0.30
CA GLU A 170 -6.30 16.05 -1.05
C GLU A 170 -4.94 16.28 -1.71
N GLN A 171 -3.84 15.93 -1.03
CA GLN A 171 -2.50 16.03 -1.61
C GLN A 171 -2.32 15.04 -2.76
N LEU A 172 -2.83 13.81 -2.63
CA LEU A 172 -2.78 12.81 -3.68
C LEU A 172 -3.59 13.24 -4.91
N LYS A 173 -4.79 13.81 -4.73
CA LYS A 173 -5.59 14.34 -5.84
C LYS A 173 -4.89 15.44 -6.63
N ARG A 174 -4.05 16.26 -5.98
CA ARG A 174 -3.26 17.31 -6.67
C ARG A 174 -2.23 16.75 -7.65
N VAL A 175 -1.72 15.54 -7.41
CA VAL A 175 -0.67 14.93 -8.24
C VAL A 175 -1.20 13.91 -9.26
N LEU A 176 -2.46 13.50 -9.16
CA LEU A 176 -3.10 12.57 -10.10
C LEU A 176 -3.60 13.30 -11.35
N VAL A 177 -3.38 12.68 -12.51
CA VAL A 177 -3.94 13.14 -13.80
C VAL A 177 -4.78 12.00 -14.39
N PRO A 178 -6.02 12.25 -14.82
CA PRO A 178 -6.83 11.26 -15.53
C PRO A 178 -6.11 10.64 -16.74
N GLY A 179 -6.40 9.38 -17.04
CA GLY A 179 -5.78 8.66 -18.17
C GLY A 179 -4.35 8.17 -17.94
N GLU A 180 -3.94 7.96 -16.69
CA GLU A 180 -2.63 7.39 -16.33
C GLU A 180 -2.76 5.95 -15.82
N THR A 181 -1.79 5.11 -16.21
CA THR A 181 -1.59 3.80 -15.59
C THR A 181 -1.00 3.92 -14.18
N ALA A 182 -1.03 2.84 -13.41
CA ALA A 182 -0.35 2.80 -12.10
C ALA A 182 1.14 3.21 -12.21
N GLN A 183 1.84 2.71 -13.22
CA GLN A 183 3.24 3.04 -13.47
C GLN A 183 3.43 4.50 -13.89
N ASP A 184 2.53 5.05 -14.70
CA ASP A 184 2.56 6.47 -15.07
C ASP A 184 2.40 7.37 -13.85
N ILE A 185 1.58 7.00 -12.87
CA ILE A 185 1.47 7.74 -11.60
C ILE A 185 2.81 7.72 -10.86
N GLU A 186 3.48 6.57 -10.75
CA GLU A 186 4.77 6.50 -10.06
C GLU A 186 5.83 7.39 -10.73
N ILE A 187 5.87 7.41 -12.06
CA ILE A 187 6.87 8.15 -12.84
C ILE A 187 6.51 9.63 -12.98
N ASN A 188 5.32 9.93 -13.51
CA ASN A 188 4.88 11.28 -13.80
C ASN A 188 4.39 11.99 -12.55
N GLY A 189 3.73 11.28 -11.62
CA GLY A 189 3.31 11.83 -10.34
C GLY A 189 4.52 12.31 -9.53
N THR A 190 5.62 11.56 -9.53
CA THR A 190 6.89 12.00 -8.90
C THR A 190 7.37 13.35 -9.43
N ARG A 191 7.19 13.63 -10.73
CA ARG A 191 7.55 14.92 -11.33
C ARG A 191 6.59 16.05 -10.96
N ARG A 192 5.38 15.72 -10.49
CA ARG A 192 4.34 16.66 -10.08
C ARG A 192 4.34 16.93 -8.58
N VAL A 193 5.10 16.16 -7.79
CA VAL A 193 5.32 16.47 -6.37
C VAL A 193 6.06 17.81 -6.28
N THR A 194 5.49 18.74 -5.53
CA THR A 194 6.03 20.09 -5.35
C THR A 194 6.85 20.19 -4.07
N ASP A 195 7.69 21.22 -3.96
CA ASP A 195 8.58 21.42 -2.80
C ASP A 195 7.84 21.63 -1.47
N ASP A 196 6.57 22.06 -1.51
CA ASP A 196 5.72 22.19 -0.33
C ASP A 196 5.14 20.85 0.15
N GLN A 197 5.15 19.80 -0.67
CA GLN A 197 4.67 18.47 -0.32
C GLN A 197 5.79 17.62 0.33
N LEU A 198 5.45 16.91 1.40
CA LEU A 198 6.35 15.99 2.09
C LEU A 198 6.02 14.54 1.71
N VAL A 199 7.02 13.87 1.14
CA VAL A 199 7.02 12.42 0.95
C VAL A 199 8.01 11.83 1.95
N LEU A 200 7.47 11.13 2.93
CA LEU A 200 8.19 10.56 4.05
C LEU A 200 8.21 9.03 3.97
N GLY A 201 9.04 8.42 4.81
CA GLY A 201 9.04 6.99 5.09
C GLY A 201 9.72 6.72 6.42
N THR A 202 9.86 5.44 6.78
CA THR A 202 10.46 5.05 8.06
C THR A 202 11.45 3.90 7.90
N ARG A 203 12.49 3.89 8.74
CA ARG A 203 13.49 2.80 8.78
C ARG A 203 12.96 1.52 9.39
N GLN A 204 11.85 1.59 10.11
CA GLN A 204 11.31 0.50 10.90
C GLN A 204 10.35 -0.39 10.07
N ALA A 205 9.92 0.09 8.90
CA ALA A 205 9.02 -0.58 7.95
C ALA A 205 7.86 -1.34 8.63
N PRO A 206 7.00 -0.64 9.40
CA PRO A 206 6.04 -1.26 10.31
C PRO A 206 5.01 -2.16 9.61
N LEU A 207 4.81 -2.00 8.31
CA LEU A 207 3.99 -2.88 7.48
C LEU A 207 4.84 -3.39 6.32
N LEU A 208 5.38 -4.61 6.47
CA LEU A 208 6.22 -5.23 5.46
C LEU A 208 5.42 -6.26 4.66
N HIS A 209 5.47 -6.13 3.33
CA HIS A 209 4.81 -7.03 2.40
C HIS A 209 5.69 -7.34 1.21
N GLY A 210 5.36 -8.43 0.53
CA GLY A 210 5.90 -8.79 -0.77
C GLY A 210 4.88 -8.58 -1.88
N ASN A 211 5.34 -8.16 -3.06
CA ASN A 211 4.52 -8.10 -4.27
C ASN A 211 4.62 -9.45 -4.99
N ILE A 212 3.59 -10.28 -4.87
CA ILE A 212 3.63 -11.65 -5.39
C ILE A 212 3.56 -11.69 -6.90
N TYR A 213 2.78 -10.79 -7.50
CA TYR A 213 2.42 -10.88 -8.90
C TYR A 213 2.97 -9.67 -9.65
N GLN A 214 4.30 -9.60 -9.77
CA GLN A 214 4.89 -8.75 -10.80
C GLN A 214 4.49 -9.32 -12.17
N SER A 215 4.04 -8.45 -13.07
CA SER A 215 3.42 -8.73 -14.38
C SER A 215 4.20 -9.64 -15.36
N ARG A 216 5.32 -10.24 -14.95
CA ARG A 216 6.20 -11.07 -15.79
C ARG A 216 6.34 -12.53 -15.37
N ASN A 217 5.92 -12.95 -14.17
CA ASN A 217 6.33 -14.24 -13.60
C ASN A 217 5.22 -15.27 -13.32
N ASN A 218 4.03 -15.17 -13.95
CA ASN A 218 2.99 -16.22 -13.93
C ASN A 218 2.74 -16.86 -12.54
N GLY A 219 2.53 -16.04 -11.50
CA GLY A 219 2.16 -16.55 -10.17
C GLY A 219 3.31 -17.03 -9.28
N ALA A 220 4.57 -17.02 -9.74
CA ALA A 220 5.71 -17.29 -8.87
C ALA A 220 6.08 -16.03 -8.07
N PRO A 221 6.09 -16.07 -6.72
CA PRO A 221 6.49 -14.94 -5.90
C PRO A 221 7.91 -14.48 -6.26
N VAL A 222 8.08 -13.20 -6.60
CA VAL A 222 9.39 -12.65 -6.95
C VAL A 222 10.14 -12.23 -5.68
N TYR A 223 10.52 -13.20 -4.85
CA TYR A 223 11.33 -12.92 -3.67
C TYR A 223 12.81 -12.95 -4.02
N LYS A 224 13.40 -11.77 -4.17
CA LYS A 224 14.85 -11.64 -4.39
C LYS A 224 15.66 -11.90 -3.12
N ASP A 225 15.10 -11.62 -1.94
CA ASP A 225 15.77 -11.86 -0.66
C ASP A 225 14.84 -12.55 0.35
N ALA A 226 15.43 -13.40 1.21
CA ALA A 226 14.70 -14.21 2.20
C ALA A 226 13.88 -13.39 3.21
N HIS A 227 14.24 -12.12 3.46
CA HIS A 227 13.52 -11.25 4.39
C HIS A 227 12.18 -10.72 3.83
N TRP A 228 11.94 -10.90 2.53
CA TRP A 228 10.65 -10.61 1.89
C TRP A 228 9.82 -11.88 1.69
N ALA A 229 10.32 -13.06 2.04
CA ALA A 229 9.60 -14.30 1.76
C ALA A 229 8.41 -14.48 2.72
N ILE A 230 7.31 -15.02 2.18
CA ILE A 230 6.21 -15.55 3.01
C ILE A 230 6.76 -16.69 3.88
N LYS A 231 6.32 -16.75 5.13
CA LYS A 231 6.72 -17.83 6.04
C LYS A 231 6.29 -19.19 5.46
N PRO A 232 7.11 -20.25 5.58
CA PRO A 232 6.77 -21.56 5.02
C PRO A 232 5.40 -22.10 5.45
N ASP A 233 5.02 -21.93 6.72
CA ASP A 233 3.73 -22.39 7.24
C ASP A 233 2.54 -21.67 6.57
N ASP A 234 2.70 -20.41 6.18
CA ASP A 234 1.67 -19.65 5.46
C ASP A 234 1.54 -20.16 4.02
N LEU A 235 2.65 -20.48 3.36
CA LEU A 235 2.63 -21.09 2.03
C LEU A 235 1.99 -22.47 2.06
N GLU A 236 2.35 -23.33 3.02
CA GLU A 236 1.76 -24.67 3.18
C GLU A 236 0.25 -24.57 3.40
N PHE A 237 -0.19 -23.63 4.24
CA PHE A 237 -1.61 -23.37 4.46
C PHE A 237 -2.32 -22.96 3.15
N MET A 238 -1.78 -21.98 2.42
CA MET A 238 -2.38 -21.50 1.17
C MET A 238 -2.42 -22.58 0.07
N GLN A 239 -1.40 -23.44 -0.01
CA GLN A 239 -1.37 -24.58 -0.92
C GLN A 239 -2.44 -25.61 -0.54
N LYS A 240 -2.59 -25.90 0.75
CA LYS A 240 -3.64 -26.81 1.25
C LYS A 240 -5.04 -26.29 0.96
N GLU A 241 -5.26 -24.99 1.06
CA GLU A 241 -6.53 -24.34 0.71
C GLU A 241 -6.74 -24.19 -0.81
N GLY A 242 -5.73 -24.55 -1.63
CA GLY A 242 -5.79 -24.49 -3.09
C GLY A 242 -5.79 -23.06 -3.64
N TRP A 243 -5.27 -22.08 -2.89
CA TRP A 243 -5.17 -20.69 -3.34
C TRP A 243 -3.93 -20.42 -4.17
N ILE A 244 -2.88 -21.23 -3.98
CA ILE A 244 -1.63 -21.21 -4.74
C ILE A 244 -1.21 -22.66 -5.07
N GLU A 245 -0.36 -22.82 -6.07
CA GLU A 245 0.20 -24.11 -6.50
C GLU A 245 1.45 -24.55 -5.71
#